data_AF-A0A834EQ70-F1
#
_entry.id   AF-A0A834EQ70-F1
#
_cell.length_a   1.000
_cell.length_b   1.000
_cell.length_c   1.000
_cell.angle_alpha   90.00
_cell.angle_beta   90.00
_cell.angle_gamma   90.00
#
_symmetry.space_group_name_H-M   'P 1'
#
loop_
_entity.id
_entity.type
_entity.pdbx_description
1 polymer ?
#
loop_
_entity_poly.entity_id
_entity_poly.type
_entity_poly.pdbx_seq_one_letter_code
_entity_poly.pdbx_strand_id
1 'polypeptide(L)'
;MMWTLKDVCFHLKRTALVSPAAGSVQFRQLQLFKHEMQHFVKVIQGYIANQILHVTWCEFRARLAAVGDLEEIQRAHAEYLHKAVFRGLLTEKAAPVMNVIHSVFSLVLKFRSQLISQPWRPAGGPRGAEHPNFALMQQSYSTFKYYSHFLFKVVTKLVNRGYQPHLEDFLLRINFNHYYQDA
;
A
#
# COMPACT_ATOMS: atom_id res chain seq x y z
N MET A 1 7.70 -1.85 -4.65
CA MET A 1 6.24 -2.03 -4.71
C MET A 1 5.57 -1.29 -5.87
N MET A 2 5.78 0.03 -6.04
CA MET A 2 5.17 0.75 -7.17
C MET A 2 5.59 0.26 -8.55
N TRP A 3 6.87 -0.11 -8.71
CA TRP A 3 7.36 -0.71 -9.95
C TRP A 3 6.64 -2.03 -10.27
N THR A 4 6.45 -2.90 -9.27
CA THR A 4 5.69 -4.16 -9.36
C THR A 4 4.29 -3.95 -9.94
N LEU A 5 3.54 -2.96 -9.43
CA LEU A 5 2.17 -2.69 -9.88
C LEU A 5 2.12 -2.02 -11.26
N LYS A 6 3.11 -1.18 -11.60
CA LYS A 6 3.28 -0.68 -12.97
C LYS A 6 3.52 -1.83 -13.94
N ASP A 7 4.39 -2.77 -13.57
CA ASP A 7 4.68 -3.95 -14.38
C ASP A 7 3.46 -4.85 -14.56
N VAL A 8 2.67 -5.10 -13.50
CA VAL A 8 1.37 -5.78 -13.61
C VAL A 8 0.44 -5.06 -14.60
N CYS A 9 0.39 -3.72 -14.54
CA CYS A 9 -0.42 -2.93 -15.47
C CYS A 9 0.05 -3.09 -16.91
N PHE A 10 1.36 -3.02 -17.16
CA PHE A 10 1.93 -3.22 -18.49
C PHE A 10 1.69 -4.65 -19.00
N HIS A 11 1.85 -5.65 -18.14
CA HIS A 11 1.61 -7.04 -18.49
C HIS A 11 0.15 -7.24 -18.93
N LEU A 12 -0.82 -6.78 -18.13
CA LEU A 12 -2.23 -6.92 -18.49
C LEU A 12 -2.60 -6.11 -19.76
N LYS A 13 -2.04 -4.91 -19.95
CA LYS A 13 -2.22 -4.14 -21.20
C LYS A 13 -1.71 -4.91 -22.42
N ARG A 14 -0.51 -5.49 -22.31
CA ARG A 14 0.06 -6.32 -23.37
C ARG A 14 -0.82 -7.54 -23.66
N THR A 15 -1.31 -8.22 -22.63
CA THR A 15 -2.24 -9.33 -22.79
C THR A 15 -3.52 -8.92 -23.52
N ALA A 16 -4.09 -7.76 -23.20
CA ALA A 16 -5.30 -7.28 -23.87
C ALA A 16 -5.09 -7.00 -25.37
N LEU A 17 -3.87 -6.64 -25.78
CA LEU A 17 -3.53 -6.38 -27.18
C LEU A 17 -3.23 -7.66 -27.97
N VAL A 18 -2.63 -8.67 -27.31
CA VAL A 18 -2.07 -9.85 -27.99
C VAL A 18 -2.98 -11.08 -27.86
N SER A 19 -3.93 -11.09 -26.92
CA SER A 19 -4.80 -12.22 -26.64
C SER A 19 -6.28 -11.80 -26.66
N PRO A 20 -7.21 -12.69 -27.10
CA PRO A 20 -8.65 -12.47 -26.95
C PRO A 20 -9.12 -12.40 -25.47
N ALA A 21 -8.19 -12.46 -24.51
CA ALA A 21 -8.45 -12.34 -23.08
C ALA A 21 -9.10 -11.02 -22.65
N ALA A 22 -9.08 -9.95 -23.46
CA ALA A 22 -9.78 -8.71 -23.14
C ALA A 22 -11.29 -8.92 -22.89
N GLY A 23 -11.91 -9.90 -23.57
CA GLY A 23 -13.31 -10.28 -23.37
C GLY A 23 -13.58 -11.14 -22.13
N SER A 24 -12.54 -11.67 -21.48
CA SER A 24 -12.67 -12.60 -20.36
C SER A 24 -13.18 -11.93 -19.08
N VAL A 25 -14.09 -12.61 -18.38
CA VAL A 25 -14.56 -12.19 -17.05
C VAL A 25 -13.40 -12.18 -16.05
N GLN A 26 -12.52 -13.19 -16.11
CA GLN A 26 -11.35 -13.27 -15.25
C GLN A 26 -10.42 -12.06 -15.47
N PHE A 27 -10.22 -11.65 -16.72
CA PHE A 27 -9.39 -10.50 -17.05
C PHE A 27 -9.95 -9.20 -16.43
N ARG A 28 -11.25 -8.96 -16.56
CA ARG A 28 -11.91 -7.81 -15.92
C ARG A 28 -11.77 -7.83 -14.40
N GLN A 29 -11.91 -8.99 -13.76
CA GLN A 29 -11.72 -9.14 -12.32
C GLN A 29 -10.27 -8.84 -11.90
N LEU A 30 -9.27 -9.33 -12.64
CA LEU A 30 -7.86 -9.04 -12.35
C LEU A 30 -7.52 -7.54 -12.46
N GLN A 31 -8.16 -6.81 -13.39
CA GLN A 31 -8.00 -5.35 -13.48
C GLN A 31 -8.48 -4.65 -12.20
N LEU A 32 -9.62 -5.08 -11.65
CA LEU A 32 -10.15 -4.56 -10.39
C LEU A 32 -9.23 -4.89 -9.21
N PHE A 33 -8.79 -6.14 -9.09
CA PHE A 33 -7.86 -6.56 -8.03
C PHE A 33 -6.57 -5.73 -8.07
N LYS A 34 -5.98 -5.56 -9.26
CA LYS A 34 -4.81 -4.70 -9.47
C LYS A 34 -5.11 -3.25 -9.07
N HIS A 35 -6.26 -2.71 -9.43
CA HIS A 35 -6.60 -1.32 -9.13
C HIS A 35 -6.65 -1.08 -7.61
N GLU A 36 -7.31 -1.95 -6.86
CA GLU A 36 -7.41 -1.85 -5.40
C GLU A 36 -6.06 -2.02 -4.69
N MET A 37 -5.27 -3.04 -5.08
CA MET A 37 -3.90 -3.21 -4.57
C MET A 37 -3.04 -1.97 -4.84
N GLN A 38 -3.18 -1.37 -6.02
CA GLN A 38 -2.45 -0.18 -6.41
C GLN A 38 -2.89 1.05 -5.61
N HIS A 39 -4.20 1.21 -5.38
CA HIS A 39 -4.73 2.29 -4.55
C HIS A 39 -4.12 2.21 -3.14
N PHE A 40 -4.17 1.05 -2.50
CA PHE A 40 -3.63 0.84 -1.16
C PHE A 40 -2.14 1.20 -1.05
N VAL A 41 -1.30 0.70 -1.97
CA VAL A 41 0.14 1.00 -1.98
C VAL A 41 0.41 2.50 -2.19
N LYS A 42 -0.35 3.15 -3.08
CA LYS A 42 -0.22 4.59 -3.33
C LYS A 42 -0.58 5.42 -2.11
N VAL A 43 -1.64 5.04 -1.38
CA VAL A 43 -2.06 5.74 -0.16
C VAL A 43 -0.98 5.64 0.92
N ILE A 44 -0.45 4.44 1.19
CA ILE A 44 0.65 4.28 2.17
C ILE A 44 1.85 5.13 1.77
N GLN A 45 2.29 5.04 0.52
CA GLN A 45 3.45 5.80 0.06
C GLN A 45 3.21 7.31 0.16
N GLY A 46 2.04 7.79 -0.26
CA GLY A 46 1.69 9.20 -0.20
C GLY A 46 1.65 9.73 1.22
N TYR A 47 1.10 8.95 2.16
CA TYR A 47 1.11 9.28 3.58
C TYR A 47 2.55 9.41 4.13
N ILE A 48 3.39 8.39 3.95
CA ILE A 48 4.77 8.40 4.46
C ILE A 48 5.59 9.54 3.84
N ALA A 49 5.46 9.74 2.52
CA ALA A 49 6.13 10.82 1.82
C ALA A 49 5.72 12.20 2.36
N ASN A 50 4.42 12.42 2.58
CA ASN A 50 3.94 13.68 3.14
C ASN A 50 4.46 13.90 4.57
N GLN A 51 4.30 12.90 5.44
CA GLN A 51 4.70 13.01 6.85
C GLN A 51 6.19 13.28 7.03
N ILE A 52 7.04 12.62 6.23
CA ILE A 52 8.51 12.72 6.37
C ILE A 52 9.08 13.87 5.53
N LEU A 53 8.80 13.88 4.21
CA LEU A 53 9.47 14.82 3.29
C LEU A 53 8.93 16.24 3.42
N HIS A 54 7.68 16.40 3.84
CA HIS A 54 7.07 17.71 4.01
C HIS A 54 6.92 18.08 5.49
N VAL A 55 6.12 17.35 6.26
CA VAL A 55 5.73 17.78 7.61
C VAL A 55 6.94 17.84 8.57
N THR A 56 7.71 16.76 8.71
CA THR A 56 8.89 16.80 9.61
C THR A 56 9.98 17.75 9.14
N TRP A 57 10.14 17.92 7.82
CA TRP A 57 11.11 18.86 7.28
C TRP A 57 10.74 20.32 7.58
N CYS A 58 9.47 20.69 7.42
CA CYS A 58 8.98 22.01 7.78
C CYS A 58 9.17 22.31 9.28
N GLU A 59 8.84 21.36 10.15
CA GLU A 59 9.07 21.48 11.60
C GLU A 59 10.56 21.67 11.94
N PHE A 60 11.44 20.88 11.31
CA PHE A 60 12.87 20.99 11.51
C PHE A 60 13.40 22.35 11.05
N ARG A 61 12.99 22.84 9.87
CA ARG A 61 13.39 24.17 9.37
C ARG A 61 12.94 25.30 10.31
N ALA A 62 11.73 25.23 10.83
CA ALA A 62 11.23 26.21 11.79
C ALA A 62 12.04 26.17 13.09
N ARG A 63 12.35 24.96 13.60
CA ARG A 63 13.21 24.80 14.78
C ARG A 63 14.62 25.33 14.51
N LEU A 64 15.19 25.04 13.34
CA LEU A 64 16.53 25.43 12.94
C LEU A 64 16.70 26.96 12.82
N ALA A 65 15.63 27.69 12.53
CA ALA A 65 15.65 29.16 12.47
C ALA A 65 15.74 29.83 13.85
N ALA A 66 15.40 29.12 14.93
CA ALA A 66 15.34 29.66 16.30
C ALA A 66 16.54 29.26 17.17
N VAL A 67 17.53 28.58 16.59
CA VAL A 67 18.64 27.95 17.31
C VAL A 67 19.77 28.95 17.54
N GLY A 68 20.30 29.02 18.77
CA GLY A 68 21.33 29.99 19.15
C GLY A 68 22.76 29.46 19.16
N ASP A 69 22.93 28.14 19.31
CA ASP A 69 24.25 27.51 19.50
C ASP A 69 24.36 26.10 18.89
N LEU A 70 25.57 25.55 18.94
CA LEU A 70 25.90 24.25 18.36
C LEU A 70 25.16 23.08 19.04
N GLU A 71 24.98 23.13 20.36
CA GLU A 71 24.32 22.06 21.10
C GLU A 71 22.84 22.01 20.76
N GLU A 72 22.20 23.17 20.64
CA GLU A 72 20.82 23.26 20.21
C GLU A 72 20.63 22.82 18.75
N ILE A 73 21.62 23.06 17.86
CA ILE A 73 21.58 22.55 16.47
C ILE A 73 21.60 21.01 16.48
N GLN A 74 22.50 20.41 17.26
CA GLN A 74 22.58 18.96 17.40
C GLN A 74 21.26 18.38 17.94
N ARG A 75 20.66 19.03 18.95
CA ARG A 75 19.38 18.60 19.53
C ARG A 75 18.23 18.71 18.52
N ALA A 76 18.15 19.81 17.77
CA ALA A 76 17.13 20.01 16.74
C ALA A 76 17.21 18.95 15.64
N HIS A 77 18.43 18.60 15.21
CA HIS A 77 18.65 17.55 14.21
C HIS A 77 18.31 16.15 14.74
N ALA A 78 18.72 15.83 15.98
CA ALA A 78 18.36 14.57 16.61
C ALA A 78 16.84 14.40 16.76
N GLU A 79 16.13 15.47 17.15
CA GLU A 79 14.67 15.48 17.23
C GLU A 79 14.01 15.28 15.86
N TYR A 80 14.53 15.92 14.80
CA TYR A 80 14.06 15.72 13.43
C TYR A 80 14.14 14.26 13.01
N LEU A 81 15.29 13.61 13.20
CA LEU A 81 15.48 12.19 12.87
C LEU A 81 14.55 11.30 13.71
N HIS A 82 14.45 11.55 15.01
CA HIS A 82 13.57 10.81 15.89
C HIS A 82 12.10 10.90 15.43
N LYS A 83 11.63 12.11 15.10
CA LYS A 83 10.28 12.34 14.56
C LYS A 83 10.08 11.65 13.21
N ALA A 84 11.07 11.67 12.32
CA ALA A 84 10.99 11.02 11.01
C ALA A 84 10.85 9.49 11.13
N VAL A 85 11.67 8.85 11.97
CA VAL A 85 11.58 7.41 12.27
C VAL A 85 10.21 7.07 12.89
N PHE A 86 9.77 7.90 13.83
CA PHE A 86 8.50 7.72 14.53
C PHE A 86 7.29 7.81 13.58
N ARG A 87 7.23 8.84 12.73
CA ARG A 87 6.17 9.02 11.72
C ARG A 87 6.25 8.03 10.57
N GLY A 88 7.45 7.50 10.29
CA GLY A 88 7.67 6.42 9.35
C GLY A 88 7.13 5.06 9.81
N LEU A 89 6.54 4.98 11.02
CA LEU A 89 6.11 3.74 11.67
C LEU A 89 7.27 2.74 11.90
N LEU A 90 8.52 3.20 11.92
CA LEU A 90 9.70 2.35 12.03
C LEU A 90 10.17 2.12 13.47
N THR A 91 9.29 2.41 14.44
CA THR A 91 9.60 2.20 15.87
C THR A 91 9.20 0.80 16.31
N GLU A 92 9.85 0.29 17.37
CA GLU A 92 9.47 -0.99 17.97
C GLU A 92 8.00 -1.03 18.39
N LYS A 93 7.46 0.08 18.91
CA LYS A 93 6.04 0.21 19.29
C LYS A 93 5.10 0.11 18.08
N ALA A 94 5.55 0.52 16.90
CA ALA A 94 4.78 0.43 15.65
C ALA A 94 5.00 -0.90 14.90
N ALA A 95 5.88 -1.78 15.38
CA ALA A 95 6.21 -3.04 14.71
C ALA A 95 4.98 -3.89 14.31
N PRO A 96 3.91 -4.02 15.13
CA PRO A 96 2.71 -4.76 14.72
C PRO A 96 2.06 -4.19 13.45
N VAL A 97 2.01 -2.86 13.30
CA VAL A 97 1.46 -2.19 12.11
C VAL A 97 2.34 -2.44 10.90
N MET A 98 3.66 -2.28 11.06
CA MET A 98 4.61 -2.53 9.99
C MET A 98 4.61 -3.99 9.52
N ASN A 99 4.46 -4.95 10.42
CA ASN A 99 4.35 -6.37 10.08
C ASN A 99 3.14 -6.63 9.17
N VAL A 100 1.98 -6.01 9.46
CA VAL A 100 0.80 -6.12 8.59
C VAL A 100 1.07 -5.46 7.22
N ILE A 101 1.72 -4.30 7.17
CA ILE A 101 2.11 -3.65 5.91
C ILE A 101 3.03 -4.57 5.09
N HIS A 102 4.01 -5.21 5.72
CA HIS A 102 4.89 -6.18 5.07
C HIS A 102 4.11 -7.38 4.54
N SER A 103 3.14 -7.92 5.28
CA SER A 103 2.25 -8.99 4.80
C SER A 103 1.45 -8.57 3.57
N VAL A 104 0.86 -7.37 3.58
CA VAL A 104 0.11 -6.85 2.42
C VAL A 104 1.02 -6.68 1.21
N PHE A 105 2.21 -6.10 1.39
CA PHE A 105 3.20 -5.92 0.33
C PHE A 105 3.67 -7.26 -0.25
N SER A 106 3.87 -8.27 0.59
CA SER A 106 4.24 -9.62 0.15
C SER A 106 3.15 -10.26 -0.72
N LEU A 107 1.87 -10.01 -0.41
CA LEU A 107 0.74 -10.49 -1.22
C LEU A 107 0.66 -9.80 -2.59
N VAL A 108 0.98 -8.50 -2.66
CA VAL A 108 1.06 -7.78 -3.95
C VAL A 108 2.18 -8.37 -4.83
N LEU A 109 3.33 -8.69 -4.24
CA LEU A 109 4.43 -9.36 -4.95
C LEU A 109 4.02 -10.77 -5.42
N LYS A 110 3.38 -11.55 -4.54
CA LYS A 110 2.87 -12.90 -4.84
C LYS A 110 1.86 -12.86 -5.98
N PHE A 111 0.90 -11.94 -5.95
CA PHE A 111 -0.09 -11.74 -7.01
C PHE A 111 0.57 -11.49 -8.37
N ARG A 112 1.57 -10.58 -8.42
CA ARG A 112 2.33 -10.34 -9.66
C ARG A 112 3.01 -11.61 -10.13
N SER A 113 3.74 -12.31 -9.26
CA SER A 113 4.47 -13.52 -9.64
C SER A 113 3.54 -14.60 -10.19
N GLN A 114 2.34 -14.75 -9.64
CA GLN A 114 1.32 -15.68 -10.13
C GLN A 114 0.76 -15.29 -11.51
N LEU A 115 0.61 -13.99 -11.76
CA LEU A 115 0.12 -13.46 -13.04
C LEU A 115 1.13 -13.65 -14.18
N ILE A 116 2.42 -13.41 -13.91
CA ILE A 116 3.44 -13.45 -14.97
C ILE A 116 4.01 -14.85 -15.21
N SER A 117 3.75 -15.81 -14.33
CA SER A 117 4.37 -17.15 -14.39
C SER A 117 3.78 -18.06 -15.45
N GLN A 118 2.59 -17.75 -15.98
CA GLN A 118 1.92 -18.56 -17.00
C GLN A 118 1.22 -17.65 -18.03
N PRO A 119 1.16 -18.04 -19.31
CA PRO A 119 0.38 -17.32 -20.30
C PRO A 119 -1.12 -17.60 -20.14
N TRP A 120 -1.93 -16.74 -20.74
CA TRP A 120 -3.37 -16.96 -20.88
C TRP A 120 -3.63 -18.12 -21.84
N ARG A 121 -4.57 -19.01 -21.47
CA ARG A 121 -5.00 -20.07 -22.37
C ARG A 121 -6.02 -19.53 -23.36
N PRO A 122 -5.93 -19.88 -24.65
CA PRO A 122 -6.92 -19.48 -25.66
C PRO A 122 -8.34 -19.90 -25.25
N ALA A 123 -9.34 -19.16 -25.73
CA ALA A 123 -10.74 -19.47 -25.48
C ALA A 123 -11.10 -20.83 -26.11
N GLY A 124 -11.19 -21.88 -25.29
CA GLY A 124 -11.62 -23.22 -25.71
C GLY A 124 -13.08 -23.55 -25.36
N GLY A 125 -13.80 -22.63 -24.70
CA GLY A 125 -15.17 -22.85 -24.20
C GLY A 125 -15.92 -21.55 -23.92
N PRO A 126 -17.16 -21.62 -23.40
CA PRO A 126 -18.09 -20.48 -23.29
C PRO A 126 -17.63 -19.36 -22.33
N ARG A 127 -16.59 -19.60 -21.52
CA ARG A 127 -16.07 -18.65 -20.52
C ARG A 127 -14.95 -17.73 -21.04
N GLY A 128 -14.58 -17.86 -22.32
CA GLY A 128 -13.51 -17.08 -22.93
C GLY A 128 -12.11 -17.56 -22.52
N ALA A 129 -11.11 -16.70 -22.68
CA ALA A 129 -9.74 -17.02 -22.28
C ALA A 129 -9.61 -17.09 -20.76
N GLU A 130 -8.87 -18.08 -20.26
CA GLU A 130 -8.71 -18.32 -18.82
C GLU A 130 -7.23 -18.32 -18.43
N HIS A 131 -6.94 -17.82 -17.22
CA HIS A 131 -5.60 -17.86 -16.67
C HIS A 131 -5.45 -19.06 -15.72
N PRO A 132 -4.45 -19.94 -15.90
CA PRO A 132 -4.31 -21.16 -15.08
C PRO A 132 -4.22 -20.87 -13.57
N ASN A 133 -3.54 -19.78 -13.20
CA ASN A 133 -3.37 -19.37 -11.81
C ASN A 133 -4.48 -18.43 -11.30
N PHE A 134 -5.60 -18.29 -12.01
CA PHE A 134 -6.65 -17.33 -11.62
C PHE A 134 -7.16 -17.57 -10.20
N ALA A 135 -7.45 -18.81 -9.83
CA ALA A 135 -7.92 -19.15 -8.48
C ALA A 135 -6.89 -18.79 -7.39
N LEU A 136 -5.59 -18.99 -7.66
CA LEU A 136 -4.51 -18.63 -6.75
C LEU A 136 -4.36 -17.11 -6.58
N MET A 137 -4.57 -16.36 -7.66
CA MET A 137 -4.59 -14.89 -7.64
C MET A 137 -5.80 -14.37 -6.87
N GLN A 138 -6.97 -14.97 -7.05
CA GLN A 138 -8.18 -14.64 -6.31
C GLN A 138 -8.00 -14.90 -4.81
N GLN A 139 -7.39 -16.02 -4.42
CA GLN A 139 -7.06 -16.31 -3.03
C GLN A 139 -6.11 -15.25 -2.46
N SER A 140 -5.02 -14.93 -3.18
CA SER A 140 -4.05 -13.92 -2.75
C SER A 140 -4.69 -12.53 -2.59
N TYR A 141 -5.63 -12.18 -3.47
CA TYR A 141 -6.42 -10.95 -3.35
C TYR A 141 -7.40 -10.98 -2.16
N SER A 142 -8.08 -12.08 -1.89
CA SER A 142 -8.93 -12.21 -0.70
C SER A 142 -8.13 -12.06 0.59
N THR A 143 -6.93 -12.66 0.67
CA THR A 143 -6.02 -12.48 1.80
C THR A 143 -5.51 -11.03 1.90
N PHE A 144 -5.24 -10.37 0.76
CA PHE A 144 -4.90 -8.95 0.72
C PHE A 144 -6.03 -8.10 1.32
N LYS A 145 -7.28 -8.36 0.93
CA LYS A 145 -8.44 -7.67 1.48
C LYS A 145 -8.54 -7.86 2.98
N TYR A 146 -8.43 -9.09 3.47
CA TYR A 146 -8.43 -9.39 4.90
C TYR A 146 -7.39 -8.55 5.66
N TYR A 147 -6.13 -8.56 5.23
CA TYR A 147 -5.08 -7.79 5.90
C TYR A 147 -5.26 -6.27 5.77
N SER A 148 -5.81 -5.77 4.66
CA SER A 148 -6.08 -4.34 4.51
C SER A 148 -7.17 -3.86 5.49
N HIS A 149 -8.23 -4.66 5.69
CA HIS A 149 -9.26 -4.38 6.69
C HIS A 149 -8.71 -4.52 8.11
N PHE A 150 -7.90 -5.54 8.35
CA PHE A 150 -7.23 -5.73 9.63
C PHE A 150 -6.32 -4.54 9.97
N LEU A 151 -5.52 -4.08 9.00
CA LEU A 151 -4.67 -2.89 9.18
C LEU A 151 -5.50 -1.68 9.57
N PHE A 152 -6.59 -1.40 8.84
CA PHE A 152 -7.50 -0.30 9.17
C PHE A 152 -7.99 -0.41 10.61
N LYS A 153 -8.50 -1.58 11.03
CA LYS A 153 -8.97 -1.82 12.40
C LYS A 153 -7.87 -1.62 13.45
N VAL A 154 -6.64 -2.07 13.17
CA VAL A 154 -5.49 -1.88 14.06
C VAL A 154 -5.11 -0.41 14.20
N VAL A 155 -4.99 0.33 13.09
CA VAL A 155 -4.61 1.75 13.14
C VAL A 155 -5.70 2.57 13.83
N THR A 156 -6.99 2.31 13.58
CA THR A 156 -8.09 2.95 14.29
C THR A 156 -8.01 2.73 15.80
N LYS A 157 -7.71 1.50 16.25
CA LYS A 157 -7.53 1.20 17.69
C LYS A 157 -6.34 1.94 18.28
N LEU A 158 -5.25 2.12 17.54
CA LEU A 158 -4.07 2.86 18.01
C LEU A 158 -4.39 4.34 18.17
N VAL A 159 -5.02 4.95 17.17
CA VAL A 159 -5.45 6.35 17.20
C VAL A 159 -6.41 6.60 18.37
N ASN A 160 -7.41 5.75 18.56
CA ASN A 160 -8.38 5.88 19.66
C ASN A 160 -7.74 5.76 21.06
N ARG A 161 -6.55 5.16 21.16
CA ARG A 161 -5.76 5.08 22.41
C ARG A 161 -4.79 6.26 22.57
N GLY A 162 -4.86 7.26 21.69
CA GLY A 162 -3.96 8.41 21.68
C GLY A 162 -2.57 8.13 21.08
N TYR A 163 -2.36 6.98 20.43
CA TYR A 163 -1.10 6.69 19.77
C TYR A 163 -1.02 7.45 18.44
N GLN A 164 -0.03 8.35 18.32
CA GLN A 164 0.33 9.06 17.09
C GLN A 164 -0.84 9.80 16.41
N PRO A 165 -1.13 11.06 16.78
CA PRO A 165 -2.24 11.83 16.20
C PRO A 165 -2.19 11.94 14.67
N HIS A 166 -1.00 11.97 14.08
CA HIS A 166 -0.83 12.01 12.63
C HIS A 166 -1.35 10.75 11.89
N LEU A 167 -1.64 9.66 12.59
CA LEU A 167 -2.29 8.48 11.98
C LEU A 167 -3.77 8.73 11.65
N GLU A 168 -4.40 9.77 12.19
CA GLU A 168 -5.74 10.20 11.74
C GLU A 168 -5.73 10.58 10.27
N ASP A 169 -4.69 11.28 9.80
CA ASP A 169 -4.49 11.61 8.38
C ASP A 169 -4.33 10.34 7.53
N PHE A 170 -3.65 9.30 8.06
CA PHE A 170 -3.58 8.00 7.38
C PHE A 170 -4.96 7.33 7.27
N LEU A 171 -5.72 7.28 8.36
CA LEU A 171 -7.07 6.69 8.39
C LEU A 171 -8.03 7.41 7.44
N LEU A 172 -7.96 8.74 7.38
CA LEU A 172 -8.75 9.54 6.47
C LEU A 172 -8.43 9.19 5.00
N ARG A 173 -7.14 9.10 4.65
CA ARG A 173 -6.71 8.82 3.27
C ARG A 173 -7.05 7.40 2.82
N ILE A 174 -6.87 6.42 3.71
CA ILE A 174 -7.12 5.02 3.36
C ILE A 174 -8.62 4.72 3.26
N ASN A 175 -9.45 5.38 4.06
CA ASN A 175 -10.88 5.13 4.15
C ASN A 175 -11.73 6.33 3.69
N PHE A 176 -11.23 7.14 2.76
CA PHE A 176 -11.89 8.38 2.32
C PHE A 176 -13.33 8.14 1.80
N ASN A 177 -13.55 7.03 1.10
CA ASN A 177 -14.86 6.65 0.55
C ASN A 177 -15.62 5.67 1.45
N HIS A 178 -15.28 5.57 2.74
CA HIS A 178 -15.91 4.64 3.69
C HIS A 178 -15.79 3.14 3.33
N TYR A 179 -14.88 2.79 2.41
CA TYR A 179 -14.67 1.43 1.90
C TYR A 179 -14.48 0.36 2.99
N TYR A 180 -13.87 0.72 4.12
CA TYR A 180 -13.57 -0.21 5.22
C TYR A 180 -14.64 -0.22 6.34
N GLN A 181 -15.75 0.50 6.19
CA GLN A 181 -16.80 0.59 7.21
C GLN A 181 -17.84 -0.55 7.14
N ASP A 182 -18.02 -1.16 5.97
CA ASP A 182 -19.07 -2.15 5.71
C ASP A 182 -18.63 -3.62 5.88
N ALA A 183 -17.68 -3.91 6.81
CA ALA A 183 -17.09 -5.25 6.99
C ALA A 183 -16.91 -5.73 8.45
#